data_AF-A0A2S6QY52-F1
#
_entry.id   AF-A0A2S6QY52-F1
#
_cell.length_a   1.000
_cell.length_b   1.000
_cell.length_c   1.000
_cell.angle_alpha   90.00
_cell.angle_beta   90.00
_cell.angle_gamma   90.00
#
_symmetry.space_group_name_H-M   'P 1'
#
loop_
_entity.id
_entity.type
_entity.pdbx_description
1 polymer ?
#
loop_
_entity_poly.entity_id
_entity_poly.type
_entity_poly.pdbx_seq_one_letter_code
_entity_poly.pdbx_strand_id
1 'polypeptide(L)'
;MKKVLVFGLGKVGQLVGNMLHETGFEVTGVDSAEKSFPFSTKSIDVTNEKEVSSLLKTHDAVVSCLPYHLNIQLSTWAHATGVHYFDLTEDVPTTNHIRKLAETSKGIMAPQCGLAPGFIGIVGANLAKRFDEIRSIELRVGALPQHPRGRLGYAFNWSAEGVVNEYLNDCEVIQNGKRAMVPALEGLETIVIDGDRLESFTTSGGLGTMCETFEGKVDKLNYKTMRYPGHCDL
;
A
#
# COMPACT_ATOMS: atom_id res chain seq x y z
N MET A 1 20.14 10.45 6.67
CA MET A 1 19.44 9.18 6.90
C MET A 1 20.39 8.03 6.59
N LYS A 2 20.69 7.20 7.58
CA LYS A 2 21.56 6.02 7.48
C LYS A 2 20.99 4.82 8.26
N LYS A 3 20.21 5.06 9.31
CA LYS A 3 19.60 4.03 10.17
C LYS A 3 18.11 3.90 9.91
N VAL A 4 17.65 2.71 9.54
CA VAL A 4 16.25 2.47 9.16
C VAL A 4 15.67 1.31 9.96
N LEU A 5 14.50 1.54 10.54
CA LEU A 5 13.69 0.50 11.17
C LEU A 5 12.76 -0.14 10.14
N VAL A 6 12.63 -1.46 10.16
CA VAL A 6 11.63 -2.18 9.37
C VAL A 6 10.73 -2.96 10.33
N PHE A 7 9.48 -2.53 10.48
CA PHE A 7 8.52 -3.19 11.36
C PHE A 7 7.68 -4.21 10.57
N GLY A 8 7.57 -5.43 11.09
CA GLY A 8 6.89 -6.55 10.45
C GLY A 8 7.78 -7.23 9.43
N LEU A 9 8.39 -8.35 9.79
CA LEU A 9 9.31 -9.14 8.96
C LEU A 9 8.59 -10.33 8.31
N GLY A 10 7.37 -10.08 7.79
CA GLY A 10 6.68 -11.00 6.89
C GLY A 10 7.33 -11.05 5.50
N LYS A 11 6.68 -11.66 4.51
CA LYS A 11 7.22 -11.80 3.13
C LYS A 11 7.67 -10.46 2.52
N VAL A 12 6.90 -9.39 2.75
CA VAL A 12 7.21 -8.06 2.21
C VAL A 12 8.27 -7.36 3.04
N GLY A 13 8.15 -7.35 4.37
CA GLY A 13 9.12 -6.66 5.22
C GLY A 13 10.51 -7.28 5.21
N GLN A 14 10.65 -8.60 5.07
CA GLN A 14 11.97 -9.21 4.86
C GLN A 14 12.61 -8.74 3.54
N LEU A 15 11.81 -8.56 2.47
CA LEU A 15 12.31 -8.07 1.19
C LEU A 15 12.76 -6.61 1.32
N VAL A 16 11.95 -5.76 1.95
CA VAL A 16 12.31 -4.37 2.24
C VAL A 16 13.61 -4.28 3.06
N GLY A 17 13.71 -5.07 4.14
CA GLY A 17 14.91 -5.11 4.99
C GLY A 17 16.16 -5.55 4.23
N ASN A 18 16.06 -6.59 3.39
CA ASN A 18 17.19 -7.07 2.58
C ASN A 18 17.61 -6.01 1.55
N MET A 19 16.68 -5.41 0.81
CA MET A 19 16.99 -4.39 -0.19
C MET A 19 17.66 -3.16 0.44
N LEU A 20 17.17 -2.71 1.61
CA LEU A 20 17.80 -1.62 2.35
C LEU A 20 19.21 -1.99 2.82
N HIS A 21 19.40 -3.21 3.33
CA HIS A 21 20.71 -3.68 3.76
C HIS A 21 21.71 -3.76 2.59
N GLU A 22 21.30 -4.35 1.47
CA GLU A 22 22.12 -4.48 0.25
C GLU A 22 22.49 -3.13 -0.37
N THR A 23 21.66 -2.11 -0.16
CA THR A 23 21.93 -0.74 -0.62
C THR A 23 22.70 0.12 0.40
N GLY A 24 23.15 -0.48 1.51
CA GLY A 24 24.09 0.12 2.45
C GLY A 24 23.48 0.83 3.66
N PHE A 25 22.18 0.67 3.91
CA PHE A 25 21.54 1.18 5.14
C PHE A 25 21.87 0.30 6.36
N GLU A 26 21.96 0.93 7.53
CA GLU A 26 22.00 0.24 8.83
C GLU A 26 20.56 -0.12 9.21
N VAL A 27 20.17 -1.37 8.95
CA VAL A 27 18.80 -1.85 9.15
C VAL A 27 18.66 -2.52 10.52
N THR A 28 17.59 -2.15 11.23
CA THR A 28 17.07 -2.89 12.39
C THR A 28 15.66 -3.37 12.07
N GLY A 29 15.51 -4.68 11.87
CA GLY A 29 14.21 -5.33 11.72
C GLY A 29 13.53 -5.53 13.07
N VAL A 30 12.21 -5.34 13.13
CA VAL A 30 11.40 -5.52 14.33
C VAL A 30 10.21 -6.41 14.00
N ASP A 31 10.02 -7.48 14.78
CA ASP A 31 8.91 -8.42 14.63
C ASP A 31 8.51 -8.96 16.01
N SER A 32 7.32 -9.57 16.14
CA SER A 32 6.91 -10.20 17.39
C SER A 32 7.60 -11.54 17.63
N ALA A 33 8.07 -12.18 16.56
CA ALA A 33 8.84 -13.42 16.61
C ALA A 33 10.32 -13.17 16.30
N GLU A 34 11.18 -13.94 16.96
CA GLU A 34 12.61 -13.94 16.66
C GLU A 34 12.86 -14.49 15.25
N LYS A 35 13.62 -13.73 14.45
CA LYS A 35 13.95 -14.04 13.06
C LYS A 35 15.41 -13.67 12.80
N SER A 36 16.04 -14.41 11.90
CA SER A 36 17.44 -14.20 11.50
C SER A 36 17.53 -13.73 10.06
N PHE A 37 18.25 -12.64 9.84
CA PHE A 37 18.51 -12.02 8.54
C PHE A 37 19.96 -11.47 8.51
N PRO A 38 20.48 -11.03 7.36
CA PRO A 38 21.80 -10.39 7.26
C PRO A 38 21.94 -9.05 8.02
N PHE A 39 20.84 -8.50 8.55
CA PHE A 39 20.78 -7.27 9.33
C PHE A 39 20.28 -7.53 10.76
N SER A 40 20.42 -6.54 11.66
CA SER A 40 20.03 -6.68 13.07
C SER A 40 18.52 -6.87 13.21
N THR A 41 18.09 -7.77 14.09
CA THR A 41 16.67 -7.97 14.41
C THR A 41 16.41 -7.83 15.90
N LYS A 42 15.19 -7.42 16.25
CA LYS A 42 14.68 -7.37 17.62
C LYS A 42 13.28 -7.98 17.68
N SER A 43 13.06 -8.84 18.67
CA SER A 43 11.73 -9.38 18.98
C SER A 43 11.01 -8.42 19.92
N ILE A 44 10.08 -7.62 19.41
CA ILE A 44 9.34 -6.59 20.16
C ILE A 44 7.87 -6.63 19.76
N ASP A 45 6.99 -6.61 20.75
CA ASP A 45 5.57 -6.32 20.53
C ASP A 45 5.43 -4.84 20.17
N VAL A 46 4.94 -4.56 18.95
CA VAL A 46 4.78 -3.19 18.46
C VAL A 46 3.80 -2.37 19.30
N THR A 47 2.94 -2.99 20.10
CA THR A 47 2.05 -2.26 21.02
C THR A 47 2.79 -1.71 22.25
N ASN A 48 4.04 -2.11 22.48
CA ASN A 48 4.88 -1.61 23.57
C ASN A 48 5.51 -0.26 23.23
N GLU A 49 4.79 0.81 23.60
CA GLU A 49 5.19 2.20 23.35
C GLU A 49 6.62 2.53 23.79
N LYS A 50 7.05 2.04 24.96
CA LYS A 50 8.35 2.40 25.54
C LYS A 50 9.49 1.87 24.68
N GLU A 51 9.40 0.60 24.28
CA GLU A 51 10.41 -0.03 23.46
C GLU A 51 10.43 0.57 22.05
N VAL A 52 9.26 0.71 21.42
CA VAL A 52 9.15 1.29 20.08
C VAL A 52 9.66 2.73 20.05
N SER A 53 9.24 3.57 21.00
CA SER A 53 9.71 4.95 21.10
C SER A 53 11.21 5.06 21.35
N SER A 54 11.81 4.12 22.11
CA SER A 54 13.25 4.09 22.34
C SER A 54 14.03 3.81 21.04
N LEU A 55 13.51 2.91 20.19
CA LEU A 55 14.08 2.62 18.89
C LEU A 55 13.93 3.81 17.95
N LEU A 56 12.73 4.38 17.85
CA LEU A 56 12.47 5.53 16.98
C LEU A 56 13.44 6.68 17.24
N LYS A 57 13.70 7.03 18.51
CA LYS A 57 14.64 8.11 18.89
C LYS A 57 16.09 7.89 18.43
N THR A 58 16.48 6.68 18.06
CA THR A 58 17.85 6.32 17.66
C THR A 58 17.98 6.01 16.16
N HIS A 59 16.90 6.13 15.40
CA HIS A 59 16.85 5.84 13.96
C HIS A 59 16.35 7.05 13.18
N ASP A 60 16.72 7.12 11.91
CA ASP A 60 16.35 8.25 11.05
C ASP A 60 14.97 8.04 10.41
N ALA A 61 14.62 6.79 10.12
CA ALA A 61 13.38 6.44 9.44
C ALA A 61 12.81 5.10 9.91
N VAL A 62 11.52 4.91 9.65
CA VAL A 62 10.80 3.65 9.84
C VAL A 62 9.98 3.32 8.58
N VAL A 63 10.07 2.07 8.13
CA VAL A 63 9.20 1.49 7.12
C VAL A 63 8.30 0.46 7.78
N SER A 64 7.00 0.73 7.79
CA SER A 64 6.01 -0.19 8.32
C SER A 64 5.54 -1.18 7.26
N CYS A 65 5.78 -2.46 7.53
CA CYS A 65 5.27 -3.61 6.79
C CYS A 65 4.29 -4.43 7.67
N LEU A 66 3.65 -3.75 8.63
CA LEU A 66 2.68 -4.32 9.57
C LEU A 66 1.28 -4.42 8.94
N PRO A 67 0.37 -5.21 9.55
CA PRO A 67 -1.07 -5.04 9.35
C PRO A 67 -1.50 -3.57 9.51
N TYR A 68 -2.38 -3.10 8.62
CA TYR A 68 -2.74 -1.68 8.49
C TYR A 68 -3.20 -1.04 9.82
N HIS A 69 -3.95 -1.76 10.65
CA HIS A 69 -4.49 -1.24 11.91
C HIS A 69 -3.41 -0.87 12.94
N LEU A 70 -2.20 -1.44 12.83
CA LEU A 70 -1.07 -1.11 13.70
C LEU A 70 -0.33 0.15 13.26
N ASN A 71 -0.55 0.61 12.02
CA ASN A 71 0.15 1.78 11.45
C ASN A 71 -0.28 3.09 12.12
N ILE A 72 -1.53 3.21 12.60
CA ILE A 72 -2.01 4.42 13.29
C ILE A 72 -1.14 4.72 14.51
N GLN A 73 -0.88 3.72 15.35
CA GLN A 73 -0.10 3.91 16.56
C GLN A 73 1.39 4.16 16.24
N LEU A 74 1.97 3.36 15.35
CA LEU A 74 3.37 3.51 14.96
C LEU A 74 3.65 4.86 14.29
N SER A 75 2.79 5.31 13.38
CA SER A 75 2.92 6.61 12.71
C SER A 75 2.79 7.78 13.69
N THR A 76 1.92 7.66 14.70
CA THR A 76 1.78 8.66 15.77
C THR A 76 3.06 8.80 16.58
N TRP A 77 3.71 7.68 16.94
CA TRP A 77 4.99 7.73 17.65
C TRP A 77 6.14 8.22 16.76
N ALA A 78 6.15 7.84 15.48
CA ALA A 78 7.14 8.35 14.52
C ALA A 78 7.03 9.87 14.35
N HIS A 79 5.80 10.40 14.23
CA HIS A 79 5.51 11.84 14.21
C HIS A 79 6.02 12.53 15.49
N ALA A 80 5.67 11.99 16.67
CA ALA A 80 6.06 12.57 17.96
C ALA A 80 7.58 12.62 18.17
N THR A 81 8.31 11.67 17.57
CA THR A 81 9.78 11.60 17.62
C THR A 81 10.48 12.32 16.47
N GLY A 82 9.73 12.79 15.46
CA GLY A 82 10.25 13.46 14.28
C GLY A 82 10.95 12.54 13.28
N VAL A 83 10.74 11.23 13.38
CA VAL A 83 11.32 10.20 12.51
C VAL A 83 10.57 10.16 11.18
N HIS A 84 11.29 9.94 10.08
CA HIS A 84 10.65 9.76 8.77
C HIS A 84 9.84 8.45 8.75
N TYR A 85 8.57 8.52 8.36
CA TYR A 85 7.65 7.38 8.34
C TYR A 85 7.27 7.02 6.90
N PHE A 86 7.31 5.73 6.60
CA PHE A 86 6.86 5.13 5.36
C PHE A 86 6.01 3.89 5.65
N ASP A 87 5.00 3.62 4.83
CA ASP A 87 4.24 2.37 4.91
C ASP A 87 3.75 1.90 3.53
N LEU A 88 3.04 0.77 3.52
CA LEU A 88 2.49 0.15 2.31
C LEU A 88 0.96 0.08 2.36
N THR A 89 0.31 0.83 3.27
CA THR A 89 -1.09 0.62 3.62
C THR A 89 -2.04 0.98 2.47
N GLU A 90 -3.01 0.13 2.21
CA GLU A 90 -4.17 0.39 1.37
C GLU A 90 -5.32 1.05 2.14
N ASP A 91 -5.32 0.88 3.47
CA ASP A 91 -6.40 1.36 4.33
C ASP A 91 -6.56 2.88 4.29
N VAL A 92 -7.75 3.33 3.88
CA VAL A 92 -8.08 4.75 3.66
C VAL A 92 -8.11 5.54 4.98
N PRO A 93 -8.78 5.08 6.06
CA PRO A 93 -8.71 5.74 7.36
C PRO A 93 -7.28 5.92 7.88
N THR A 94 -6.45 4.87 7.81
CA THR A 94 -5.04 4.91 8.20
C THR A 94 -4.26 5.93 7.38
N THR A 95 -4.44 5.93 6.05
CA THR A 95 -3.82 6.91 5.15
C THR A 95 -4.20 8.35 5.54
N ASN A 96 -5.49 8.60 5.79
CA ASN A 96 -5.97 9.93 6.19
C ASN A 96 -5.39 10.39 7.53
N HIS A 97 -5.26 9.47 8.50
CA HIS A 97 -4.58 9.76 9.78
C HIS A 97 -3.14 10.19 9.56
N ILE A 98 -2.37 9.45 8.75
CA ILE A 98 -0.96 9.75 8.48
C ILE A 98 -0.81 11.08 7.74
N ARG A 99 -1.70 11.36 6.77
CA ARG A 99 -1.75 12.67 6.10
C ARG A 99 -2.01 13.81 7.08
N LYS A 100 -2.88 13.60 8.08
CA LYS A 100 -3.15 14.61 9.11
C LYS A 100 -1.92 14.87 9.99
N LEU A 101 -1.18 13.83 10.36
CA LEU A 101 0.09 13.96 11.09
C LEU A 101 1.13 14.73 10.25
N ALA A 102 1.17 14.50 8.94
CA ALA A 102 2.12 15.14 8.03
C ALA A 102 2.06 16.67 8.08
N GLU A 103 0.89 17.27 8.32
CA GLU A 103 0.70 18.73 8.40
C GLU A 103 1.59 19.41 9.45
N THR A 104 1.98 18.69 10.51
CA THR A 104 2.78 19.22 11.63
C THR A 104 4.05 18.43 11.90
N SER A 105 4.37 17.44 11.05
CA SER A 105 5.51 16.55 11.28
C SER A 105 6.84 17.27 11.04
N LYS A 106 7.83 16.94 11.86
CA LYS A 106 9.23 17.32 11.60
C LYS A 106 9.89 16.38 10.58
N GLY A 107 9.39 15.15 10.49
CA GLY A 107 9.82 14.14 9.54
C GLY A 107 8.89 14.05 8.34
N ILE A 108 9.30 13.26 7.35
CA ILE A 108 8.43 12.91 6.22
C ILE A 108 7.40 11.90 6.73
N MET A 109 6.14 12.05 6.32
CA MET A 109 5.09 11.05 6.54
C MET A 109 4.56 10.63 5.17
N ALA A 110 5.04 9.49 4.66
CA ALA A 110 4.76 9.02 3.31
C ALA A 110 4.05 7.65 3.34
N PRO A 111 2.71 7.64 3.48
CA PRO A 111 1.99 6.38 3.37
C PRO A 111 1.98 5.88 1.91
N GLN A 112 1.53 4.66 1.69
CA GLN A 112 1.23 4.11 0.36
C GLN A 112 2.46 3.97 -0.56
N CYS A 113 3.62 3.59 -0.02
CA CYS A 113 4.86 3.38 -0.75
C CYS A 113 4.96 1.97 -1.39
N GLY A 114 3.82 1.36 -1.74
CA GLY A 114 3.73 -0.01 -2.25
C GLY A 114 3.58 -0.12 -3.77
N LEU A 115 3.01 -1.24 -4.21
CA LEU A 115 2.65 -1.46 -5.61
C LEU A 115 1.37 -0.69 -5.97
N ALA A 116 0.30 -0.93 -5.22
CA ALA A 116 -1.00 -0.32 -5.37
C ALA A 116 -1.69 -0.34 -3.99
N PRO A 117 -1.82 0.81 -3.32
CA PRO A 117 -1.40 2.15 -3.75
C PRO A 117 0.13 2.35 -3.74
N GLY A 118 0.61 3.29 -4.56
CA GLY A 118 2.04 3.60 -4.72
C GLY A 118 2.48 3.61 -6.18
N PHE A 119 3.27 2.60 -6.59
CA PHE A 119 3.88 2.51 -7.92
C PHE A 119 2.89 2.69 -9.07
N ILE A 120 1.71 2.04 -9.01
CA ILE A 120 0.70 2.15 -10.07
C ILE A 120 0.24 3.60 -10.28
N GLY A 121 0.09 4.36 -9.20
CA GLY A 121 -0.29 5.76 -9.25
C GLY A 121 0.83 6.64 -9.80
N ILE A 122 2.09 6.34 -9.44
CA ILE A 122 3.27 7.02 -9.97
C ILE A 122 3.35 6.83 -11.50
N VAL A 123 3.21 5.59 -11.97
CA VAL A 123 3.23 5.28 -13.41
C VAL A 123 2.06 5.93 -14.13
N GLY A 124 0.84 5.80 -13.59
CA GLY A 124 -0.35 6.41 -14.18
C GLY A 124 -0.24 7.93 -14.30
N ALA A 125 0.20 8.61 -13.23
CA ALA A 125 0.40 10.06 -13.24
C ALA A 125 1.54 10.50 -14.17
N ASN A 126 2.64 9.71 -14.27
CA ASN A 126 3.73 10.00 -15.19
C ASN A 126 3.28 9.91 -16.66
N LEU A 127 2.56 8.84 -17.00
CA LEU A 127 2.01 8.66 -18.36
C LEU A 127 1.00 9.75 -18.71
N ALA A 128 0.15 10.12 -17.75
CA ALA A 128 -0.83 11.20 -17.93
C ALA A 128 -0.18 12.52 -18.35
N LYS A 129 0.96 12.90 -17.77
CA LYS A 129 1.67 14.15 -18.10
C LYS A 129 2.12 14.27 -19.56
N ARG A 130 2.05 13.19 -20.34
CA ARG A 130 2.45 13.17 -21.77
C ARG A 130 1.35 13.65 -22.71
N PHE A 131 0.15 13.93 -22.19
CA PHE A 131 -1.00 14.34 -22.97
C PHE A 131 -1.45 15.73 -22.53
N ASP A 132 -1.86 16.57 -23.48
CA ASP A 132 -2.47 17.88 -23.20
C ASP A 132 -3.88 17.72 -22.62
N GLU A 133 -4.64 16.75 -23.14
CA GLU A 133 -5.97 16.37 -22.68
C GLU A 133 -6.08 14.85 -22.51
N ILE A 134 -6.71 14.42 -21.42
CA ILE A 134 -6.93 13.01 -21.10
C ILE A 134 -8.41 12.80 -20.83
N ARG A 135 -9.02 11.90 -21.60
CA ARG A 135 -10.39 11.48 -21.33
C ARG A 135 -10.49 10.59 -20.10
N SER A 136 -9.63 9.57 -20.01
CA SER A 136 -9.70 8.59 -18.93
C SER A 136 -8.35 8.08 -18.46
N ILE A 137 -8.27 7.75 -17.17
CA ILE A 137 -7.17 7.00 -16.56
C ILE A 137 -7.78 5.74 -15.92
N GLU A 138 -7.41 4.57 -16.43
CA GLU A 138 -7.94 3.29 -15.95
C GLU A 138 -6.80 2.39 -15.49
N LEU A 139 -6.69 2.21 -14.18
CA LEU A 139 -5.60 1.48 -13.56
C LEU A 139 -6.05 0.05 -13.24
N ARG A 140 -5.25 -0.94 -13.65
CA ARG A 140 -5.51 -2.37 -13.47
C ARG A 140 -4.31 -3.04 -12.85
N VAL A 141 -4.50 -3.77 -11.76
CA VAL A 141 -3.41 -4.48 -11.08
C VAL A 141 -3.81 -5.89 -10.68
N GLY A 142 -2.89 -6.83 -10.77
CA GLY A 142 -3.10 -8.20 -10.28
C GLY A 142 -1.77 -8.82 -9.90
N ALA A 143 -1.65 -9.30 -8.67
CA ALA A 143 -0.52 -10.09 -8.20
C ALA A 143 -0.96 -11.56 -8.13
N LEU A 144 -0.99 -12.22 -9.29
CA LEU A 144 -1.61 -13.53 -9.46
C LEU A 144 -0.57 -14.65 -9.58
N PRO A 145 -0.88 -15.88 -9.11
CA PRO A 145 -0.02 -17.02 -9.36
C PRO A 145 0.01 -17.34 -10.86
N GLN A 146 1.19 -17.70 -11.39
CA GLN A 146 1.35 -18.16 -12.78
C GLN A 146 0.59 -19.47 -13.07
N HIS A 147 0.34 -20.27 -12.03
CA HIS A 147 -0.37 -21.54 -12.12
C HIS A 147 -1.51 -21.56 -11.09
N PRO A 148 -2.71 -21.05 -11.42
CA PRO A 148 -3.82 -20.97 -10.47
C PRO A 148 -4.29 -22.36 -10.03
N ARG A 149 -4.60 -22.49 -8.74
CA ARG A 149 -5.18 -23.69 -8.14
C ARG A 149 -6.33 -23.31 -7.22
N GLY A 150 -7.29 -24.23 -7.09
CA GLY A 150 -8.49 -24.01 -6.28
C GLY A 150 -9.48 -23.02 -6.90
N ARG A 151 -10.62 -22.82 -6.24
CA ARG A 151 -11.73 -22.02 -6.77
C ARG A 151 -11.41 -20.53 -6.90
N LEU A 152 -10.62 -19.99 -5.96
CA LEU A 152 -10.21 -18.58 -5.99
C LEU A 152 -9.12 -18.28 -7.03
N GLY A 153 -8.40 -19.31 -7.50
CA GLY A 153 -7.21 -19.12 -8.34
C GLY A 153 -6.14 -18.21 -7.74
N TYR A 154 -6.18 -17.94 -6.43
CA TYR A 154 -5.43 -16.86 -5.79
C TYR A 154 -4.38 -17.41 -4.81
N ALA A 155 -3.26 -16.70 -4.70
CA ALA A 155 -2.20 -17.01 -3.75
C ALA A 155 -1.95 -15.81 -2.84
N PHE A 156 -2.07 -16.01 -1.52
CA PHE A 156 -1.78 -14.98 -0.54
C PHE A 156 -0.26 -14.76 -0.42
N ASN A 157 0.25 -13.86 -1.24
CA ASN A 157 1.63 -13.34 -1.23
C ASN A 157 1.80 -12.12 -0.30
N TRP A 158 0.69 -11.50 0.12
CA TRP A 158 0.61 -10.44 1.12
C TRP A 158 -0.57 -10.69 2.09
N SER A 159 -0.95 -9.70 2.89
CA SER A 159 -1.96 -9.83 3.97
C SER A 159 -3.33 -10.29 3.45
N ALA A 160 -3.83 -11.42 3.95
CA ALA A 160 -5.18 -11.89 3.62
C ALA A 160 -6.27 -10.94 4.17
N GLU A 161 -6.05 -10.37 5.36
CA GLU A 161 -6.96 -9.36 5.94
C GLU A 161 -6.99 -8.10 5.10
N GLY A 162 -5.86 -7.71 4.50
CA GLY A 162 -5.79 -6.56 3.60
C GLY A 162 -6.58 -6.79 2.31
N VAL A 163 -6.45 -7.98 1.70
CA VAL A 163 -7.27 -8.37 0.53
C VAL A 163 -8.76 -8.21 0.84
N VAL A 164 -9.20 -8.71 2.00
CA VAL A 164 -10.60 -8.60 2.42
C VAL A 164 -10.99 -7.15 2.69
N ASN A 165 -10.12 -6.36 3.34
CA ASN A 165 -10.38 -4.94 3.61
C ASN A 165 -10.67 -4.16 2.31
N GLU A 166 -9.92 -4.45 1.24
CA GLU A 166 -10.15 -3.80 -0.05
C GLU A 166 -11.53 -4.08 -0.64
N TYR A 167 -12.11 -5.25 -0.35
CA TYR A 167 -13.40 -5.71 -0.88
C TYR A 167 -14.61 -5.20 -0.09
N LEU A 168 -14.40 -4.69 1.13
CA LEU A 168 -15.47 -4.29 2.04
C LEU A 168 -15.75 -2.79 2.07
N ASN A 169 -14.88 -1.97 1.47
CA ASN A 169 -14.98 -0.52 1.53
C ASN A 169 -15.28 0.09 0.16
N ASP A 170 -16.00 1.21 0.15
CA ASP A 170 -16.28 1.95 -1.08
C ASP A 170 -14.99 2.45 -1.74
N CYS A 171 -15.03 2.55 -3.06
CA CYS A 171 -13.92 2.94 -3.92
C CYS A 171 -14.11 4.38 -4.40
N GLU A 172 -13.09 5.22 -4.22
CA GLU A 172 -13.08 6.55 -4.83
C GLU A 172 -12.86 6.42 -6.35
N VAL A 173 -13.55 7.23 -7.14
CA VAL A 173 -13.41 7.31 -8.60
C VAL A 173 -13.61 8.75 -9.08
N ILE A 174 -13.26 9.03 -10.34
CA ILE A 174 -13.78 10.19 -11.07
C ILE A 174 -14.79 9.70 -12.10
N GLN A 175 -15.97 10.32 -12.12
CA GLN A 175 -17.01 10.12 -13.13
C GLN A 175 -17.57 11.48 -13.56
N ASN A 176 -17.66 11.72 -14.87
CA ASN A 176 -18.11 12.99 -15.43
C ASN A 176 -17.31 14.19 -14.90
N GLY A 177 -15.99 14.03 -14.75
CA GLY A 177 -15.09 15.08 -14.26
C GLY A 177 -15.13 15.34 -12.75
N LYS A 178 -15.94 14.63 -11.99
CA LYS A 178 -16.12 14.84 -10.53
C LYS A 178 -15.77 13.60 -9.73
N ARG A 179 -15.25 13.79 -8.52
CA ARG A 179 -15.05 12.69 -7.59
C ARG A 179 -16.40 12.08 -7.16
N ALA A 180 -16.42 10.77 -7.05
CA ALA A 180 -17.55 9.98 -6.58
C ALA A 180 -17.05 8.75 -5.81
N MET A 181 -17.96 8.12 -5.07
CA MET A 181 -17.73 6.82 -4.43
C MET A 181 -18.60 5.77 -5.13
N VAL A 182 -18.04 4.58 -5.35
CA VAL A 182 -18.76 3.41 -5.86
C VAL A 182 -18.49 2.21 -4.97
N PRO A 183 -19.41 1.23 -4.86
CA PRO A 183 -19.13 0.03 -4.09
C PRO A 183 -17.91 -0.73 -4.63
N ALA A 184 -17.25 -1.49 -3.75
CA ALA A 184 -16.28 -2.51 -4.17
C ALA A 184 -16.99 -3.68 -4.85
N LEU A 185 -16.22 -4.52 -5.55
CA LEU A 185 -16.69 -5.70 -6.29
C LEU A 185 -17.68 -5.35 -7.42
N GLU A 186 -17.65 -4.11 -7.90
CA GLU A 186 -18.56 -3.62 -8.93
C GLU A 186 -17.86 -3.40 -10.28
N GLY A 187 -18.69 -3.28 -11.32
CA GLY A 187 -18.24 -3.01 -12.67
C GLY A 187 -17.36 -4.14 -13.22
N LEU A 188 -17.73 -5.40 -12.97
CA LEU A 188 -17.03 -6.57 -13.46
C LEU A 188 -16.81 -6.48 -14.98
N GLU A 189 -15.55 -6.57 -15.40
CA GLU A 189 -15.16 -6.59 -16.81
C GLU A 189 -14.19 -7.73 -17.09
N THR A 190 -14.18 -8.24 -18.33
CA THR A 190 -13.17 -9.22 -18.76
C THR A 190 -11.98 -8.49 -19.38
N ILE A 191 -10.78 -8.83 -18.92
CA ILE A 191 -9.51 -8.39 -19.50
C ILE A 191 -8.79 -9.61 -20.07
N VAL A 192 -8.15 -9.47 -21.22
CA VAL A 192 -7.33 -10.53 -21.82
C VAL A 192 -5.90 -10.02 -21.95
N ILE A 193 -4.95 -10.72 -21.31
CA ILE A 193 -3.52 -10.41 -21.37
C ILE A 193 -2.82 -11.70 -21.82
N ASP A 194 -2.11 -11.65 -22.94
CA ASP A 194 -1.34 -12.77 -23.49
C ASP A 194 -2.15 -14.09 -23.65
N GLY A 195 -3.45 -13.97 -23.88
CA GLY A 195 -4.37 -15.12 -24.03
C GLY A 195 -5.04 -15.57 -22.72
N ASP A 196 -4.57 -15.11 -21.57
CA ASP A 196 -5.20 -15.37 -20.28
C ASP A 196 -6.41 -14.46 -20.09
N ARG A 197 -7.55 -15.07 -19.78
CA ARG A 197 -8.77 -14.35 -19.41
C ARG A 197 -8.75 -14.05 -17.92
N LEU A 198 -8.86 -12.77 -17.59
CA LEU A 198 -8.97 -12.25 -16.24
C LEU A 198 -10.30 -11.51 -16.09
N GLU A 199 -10.77 -11.43 -14.85
CA GLU A 199 -11.85 -10.52 -14.48
C GLU A 199 -11.30 -9.34 -13.70
N SER A 200 -11.96 -8.19 -13.81
CA SER A 200 -11.54 -6.99 -13.11
C SER A 200 -12.74 -6.22 -12.53
N PHE A 201 -12.61 -5.80 -11.29
CA PHE A 201 -13.67 -5.15 -10.51
C PHE A 201 -13.07 -4.14 -9.53
N THR A 202 -13.88 -3.18 -9.08
CA THR A 202 -13.44 -2.10 -8.18
C THR A 202 -13.00 -2.66 -6.83
N THR A 203 -11.85 -2.18 -6.34
CA THR A 203 -11.41 -2.41 -4.95
C THR A 203 -10.87 -1.12 -4.36
N SER A 204 -11.02 -0.96 -3.06
CA SER A 204 -10.72 0.31 -2.39
C SER A 204 -9.21 0.53 -2.17
N GLY A 205 -8.83 1.76 -1.78
CA GLY A 205 -7.46 2.10 -1.37
C GLY A 205 -6.43 2.29 -2.49
N GLY A 206 -6.57 1.61 -3.63
CA GLY A 206 -5.53 1.55 -4.67
C GLY A 206 -5.18 2.86 -5.39
N LEU A 207 -6.04 3.89 -5.33
CA LEU A 207 -5.82 5.18 -6.01
C LEU A 207 -5.02 6.21 -5.22
N GLY A 208 -4.90 6.04 -3.90
CA GLY A 208 -4.29 7.06 -3.05
C GLY A 208 -4.86 8.47 -3.32
N THR A 209 -4.02 9.40 -3.74
CA THR A 209 -4.40 10.80 -4.01
C THR A 209 -4.74 11.11 -5.47
N MET A 210 -4.87 10.08 -6.33
CA MET A 210 -5.08 10.31 -7.77
C MET A 210 -6.39 11.03 -8.09
N CYS A 211 -7.49 10.67 -7.43
CA CYS A 211 -8.77 11.35 -7.63
C CYS A 211 -8.70 12.83 -7.24
N GLU A 212 -8.05 13.16 -6.11
CA GLU A 212 -7.79 14.55 -5.71
C GLU A 212 -6.93 15.29 -6.74
N THR A 213 -5.93 14.62 -7.31
CA THR A 213 -4.98 15.22 -8.26
C THR A 213 -5.60 15.52 -9.63
N PHE A 214 -6.52 14.66 -10.07
CA PHE A 214 -7.08 14.66 -11.42
C PHE A 214 -8.55 15.11 -11.50
N GLU A 215 -9.17 15.48 -10.38
CA GLU A 215 -10.52 16.06 -10.35
C GLU A 215 -10.60 17.27 -11.30
N GLY A 216 -11.63 17.28 -12.17
CA GLY A 216 -11.81 18.30 -13.21
C GLY A 216 -10.84 18.24 -14.39
N LYS A 217 -9.85 17.33 -14.38
CA LYS A 217 -8.86 17.19 -15.47
C LYS A 217 -9.11 15.98 -16.37
N VAL A 218 -9.85 14.99 -15.90
CA VAL A 218 -10.21 13.78 -16.64
C VAL A 218 -11.70 13.51 -16.46
N ASP A 219 -12.33 12.93 -17.48
CA ASP A 219 -13.75 12.56 -17.42
C ASP A 219 -13.96 11.31 -16.52
N LYS A 220 -13.02 10.35 -16.61
CA LYS A 220 -13.06 9.09 -15.88
C LYS A 220 -11.72 8.74 -15.24
N LEU A 221 -11.74 8.36 -13.97
CA LEU A 221 -10.57 7.78 -13.28
C LEU A 221 -11.03 6.62 -12.40
N ASN A 222 -10.51 5.43 -12.63
CA ASN A 222 -10.81 4.29 -11.77
C ASN A 222 -9.61 3.36 -11.58
N TYR A 223 -9.70 2.58 -10.51
CA TYR A 223 -8.80 1.48 -10.20
C TYR A 223 -9.63 0.22 -10.04
N LYS A 224 -9.12 -0.87 -10.60
CA LYS A 224 -9.69 -2.19 -10.42
C LYS A 224 -8.59 -3.21 -10.22
N THR A 225 -8.86 -4.17 -9.35
CA THR A 225 -8.01 -5.34 -9.22
C THR A 225 -8.32 -6.33 -10.34
N MET A 226 -7.37 -7.20 -10.68
CA MET A 226 -7.56 -8.29 -11.64
C MET A 226 -7.46 -9.63 -10.90
N ARG A 227 -8.35 -10.56 -11.24
CA ARG A 227 -8.40 -11.92 -10.69
C ARG A 227 -8.65 -12.93 -11.80
N TYR A 228 -8.44 -14.20 -11.48
CA TYR A 228 -8.90 -15.28 -12.34
C TYR A 228 -10.43 -15.37 -12.32
N PRO A 229 -11.05 -15.83 -13.41
CA PRO A 229 -12.51 -15.88 -13.54
C PRO A 229 -13.20 -16.63 -12.39
N GLY A 230 -14.28 -16.04 -11.87
CA GLY A 230 -15.11 -16.60 -10.80
C GLY A 230 -14.63 -16.28 -9.38
N HIS A 231 -13.63 -15.41 -9.22
CA HIS A 231 -13.16 -14.96 -7.91
C HIS A 231 -14.12 -13.94 -7.29
N CYS A 232 -14.65 -13.01 -8.09
CA CYS A 232 -15.54 -11.94 -7.64
C CYS A 232 -16.86 -12.46 -7.06
N ASP A 233 -17.31 -13.63 -7.52
CA ASP A 233 -18.56 -14.27 -7.08
C ASP A 233 -18.42 -15.05 -5.76
N LEU A 234 -17.20 -15.22 -5.24
CA LEU A 234 -16.87 -16.05 -4.07
C LEU A 234 -16.67 -15.22 -2.80
#